data_AF-A0A2M6ZZL4-F1
#
_entry.id   AF-A0A2M6ZZL4-F1
#
_cell.length_a   1.000
_cell.length_b   1.000
_cell.length_c   1.000
_cell.angle_alpha   90.00
_cell.angle_beta   90.00
_cell.angle_gamma   90.00
#
_symmetry.space_group_name_H-M   'P 1'
#
loop_
_entity.id
_entity.type
_entity.pdbx_description
1 polymer ?
#
loop_
_entity_poly.entity_id
_entity_poly.type
_entity_poly.pdbx_seq_one_letter_code
_entity_poly.pdbx_strand_id
1 'polypeptide(L)'
;MDLGASIRKALNKITGKVIDEAAVKSLVKDLQRALLLGDVNVQLVYDLSKRIEKRSLSEKPDPGVSMNEHVLKIVYNELISLMGTGKKIELRPQKI
;
A
#
# COMPACT_ATOMS: atom_id res chain seq x y z
N MET A 1 15.92 5.69 10.22
CA MET A 1 15.43 4.78 9.16
C MET A 1 14.25 5.47 8.50
N ASP A 2 14.28 5.63 7.19
CA ASP A 2 13.22 6.35 6.46
C ASP A 2 12.16 5.35 5.97
N LEU A 3 10.91 5.55 6.39
CA LEU A 3 9.75 4.76 5.98
C LEU A 3 9.57 4.83 4.46
N GLY A 4 9.74 6.01 3.87
CA GLY A 4 9.60 6.22 2.43
C GLY A 4 10.61 5.42 1.64
N ALA A 5 11.88 5.41 2.08
CA ALA A 5 12.92 4.59 1.48
C ALA A 5 12.63 3.09 1.58
N SER A 6 12.09 2.63 2.71
CA SER A 6 11.79 1.21 2.95
C SER A 6 10.63 0.72 2.07
N ILE A 7 9.58 1.52 1.92
CA ILE A 7 8.44 1.21 1.03
C ILE A 7 8.89 1.24 -0.44
N ARG A 8 9.65 2.25 -0.86
CA ARG A 8 10.20 2.31 -2.22
C ARG A 8 11.06 1.08 -2.55
N LYS A 9 11.89 0.65 -1.61
CA LYS A 9 12.70 -0.57 -1.75
C LYS A 9 11.85 -1.82 -1.91
N ALA A 10 10.74 -1.94 -1.17
CA ALA A 10 9.81 -3.05 -1.30
C ALA A 10 9.11 -3.05 -2.67
N LEU A 11 8.67 -1.88 -3.15
CA LEU A 11 8.02 -1.74 -4.47
C LEU A 11 8.98 -2.06 -5.63
N ASN A 12 10.23 -1.62 -5.54
CA ASN A 12 11.24 -1.89 -6.57
C ASN A 12 11.53 -3.38 -6.78
N LYS A 13 11.23 -4.26 -5.82
CA LYS A 13 11.38 -5.72 -6.02
C LYS A 13 10.40 -6.28 -7.04
N ILE A 14 9.28 -5.61 -7.24
CA ILE A 14 8.22 -6.02 -8.16
C ILE A 14 8.40 -5.38 -9.54
N THR A 15 8.93 -4.16 -9.59
CA THR A 15 9.20 -3.46 -10.84
C THR A 15 10.21 -4.24 -11.69
N GLY A 16 9.76 -4.80 -12.81
CA GLY A 16 10.62 -5.47 -13.81
C GLY A 16 10.74 -6.99 -13.69
N LYS A 17 10.04 -7.64 -12.74
CA LYS A 17 9.94 -9.11 -12.66
C LYS A 17 8.56 -9.59 -13.04
N VAL A 18 8.44 -10.84 -13.49
CA VAL A 18 7.13 -11.50 -13.63
C VAL A 18 6.54 -11.65 -12.23
N ILE A 19 5.36 -11.08 -11.98
CA ILE A 19 4.65 -11.29 -10.72
C ILE A 19 4.11 -12.72 -10.66
N ASP A 20 4.55 -13.44 -9.64
CA ASP A 20 3.95 -14.66 -9.14
C ASP A 20 3.33 -14.43 -7.75
N GLU A 21 2.54 -15.40 -7.28
CA GLU A 21 1.93 -15.34 -5.94
C GLU A 21 2.99 -15.23 -4.83
N ALA A 22 4.17 -15.82 -5.03
CA ALA A 22 5.28 -15.74 -4.09
C ALA A 22 5.85 -14.32 -3.96
N ALA A 23 5.99 -13.60 -5.07
CA ALA A 23 6.43 -12.20 -5.09
C ALA A 23 5.43 -11.30 -4.37
N VAL A 24 4.12 -11.50 -4.57
CA VAL A 24 3.08 -10.75 -3.85
C VAL A 24 3.19 -10.98 -2.35
N LYS A 25 3.30 -12.23 -1.89
CA LYS A 25 3.45 -12.55 -0.46
C LYS A 25 4.73 -11.95 0.13
N SER A 26 5.85 -11.99 -0.62
CA SER A 26 7.09 -11.36 -0.17
C SER A 26 6.95 -9.84 -0.04
N LEU A 27 6.28 -9.19 -1.00
CA LEU A 27 6.02 -7.75 -0.95
C LEU A 27 5.19 -7.39 0.26
N VAL A 28 4.06 -8.08 0.47
CA VAL A 28 3.15 -7.82 1.59
C VAL A 28 3.90 -7.92 2.91
N LYS A 29 4.76 -8.94 3.08
CA LYS A 29 5.58 -9.12 4.28
C LYS A 29 6.60 -7.98 4.49
N ASP A 30 7.23 -7.50 3.43
CA ASP A 30 8.18 -6.39 3.50
C ASP A 30 7.47 -5.06 3.82
N LEU A 31 6.29 -4.83 3.24
CA LEU A 31 5.40 -3.70 3.57
C LEU A 31 4.96 -3.75 5.03
N GLN A 32 4.56 -4.92 5.52
CA GLN A 32 4.15 -5.14 6.91
C GLN A 32 5.27 -4.72 7.87
N ARG A 33 6.51 -5.18 7.62
CA ARG A 33 7.66 -4.79 8.43
C ARG A 33 7.94 -3.29 8.36
N ALA A 34 7.90 -2.70 7.16
CA ALA A 34 8.16 -1.28 6.99
C ALA A 34 7.16 -0.42 7.78
N LEU A 35 5.87 -0.76 7.73
CA LEU A 35 4.82 -0.03 8.43
C LEU A 35 4.89 -0.21 9.95
N LEU A 36 5.19 -1.42 10.43
CA LEU A 36 5.38 -1.68 11.86
C LEU A 36 6.59 -0.93 12.43
N LEU A 37 7.70 -0.86 11.67
CA LEU A 37 8.88 -0.06 12.03
C LEU A 37 8.62 1.45 11.96
N GLY A 38 7.57 1.86 11.24
CA GLY A 38 7.13 3.25 11.14
C GLY A 38 6.08 3.65 12.19
N ASP A 39 5.96 2.89 13.28
CA ASP A 39 5.00 3.12 14.38
C ASP A 39 3.53 3.16 13.94
N VAL A 40 3.18 2.50 12.83
CA VAL A 40 1.79 2.36 12.40
C VAL A 40 1.08 1.30 13.26
N ASN A 41 -0.18 1.56 13.60
CA ASN A 41 -0.99 0.65 14.41
C ASN A 41 -1.06 -0.78 13.80
N VAL A 42 -0.79 -1.80 14.62
CA VAL A 42 -0.72 -3.21 14.20
C VAL A 42 -2.01 -3.71 13.56
N GLN A 43 -3.17 -3.32 14.10
CA GLN A 43 -4.47 -3.72 13.55
C GLN A 43 -4.66 -3.13 12.15
N LEU A 44 -4.31 -1.85 11.96
CA LEU A 44 -4.36 -1.21 10.64
C LEU A 44 -3.42 -1.89 9.64
N VAL A 45 -2.20 -2.23 10.06
CA VAL A 45 -1.23 -2.92 9.20
C VAL A 45 -1.74 -4.31 8.81
N TYR A 46 -2.30 -5.05 9.76
CA TYR A 46 -2.87 -6.37 9.52
C TYR A 46 -4.01 -6.31 8.49
N ASP A 47 -4.95 -5.40 8.69
CA ASP A 47 -6.10 -5.23 7.81
C ASP A 47 -5.68 -4.76 6.41
N LEU A 48 -4.73 -3.83 6.33
CA LEU A 48 -4.13 -3.38 5.06
C LEU A 48 -3.49 -4.54 4.30
N SER A 49 -2.71 -5.36 4.99
CA SER A 49 -1.98 -6.49 4.39
C SER A 49 -2.94 -7.52 3.79
N LYS A 50 -4.00 -7.85 4.53
CA LYS A 50 -5.06 -8.74 4.04
C LYS A 50 -5.78 -8.18 2.82
N ARG A 51 -6.07 -6.87 2.80
CA ARG A 51 -6.72 -6.24 1.64
C ARG A 51 -5.81 -6.27 0.42
N ILE A 52 -4.53 -5.93 0.57
CA ILE A 52 -3.56 -5.99 -0.53
C ILE A 52 -3.44 -7.41 -1.08
N GLU A 53 -3.28 -8.42 -0.22
CA GLU A 53 -3.17 -9.82 -0.64
C GLU A 53 -4.43 -10.31 -1.36
N LYS A 54 -5.61 -10.06 -0.78
CA LYS A 54 -6.89 -10.47 -1.38
C LYS A 54 -7.08 -9.83 -2.75
N ARG A 55 -6.87 -8.52 -2.86
CA ARG A 55 -7.08 -7.78 -4.13
C ARG A 55 -6.06 -8.18 -5.18
N SER A 56 -4.79 -8.34 -4.80
CA SER A 56 -3.73 -8.73 -5.74
C SER A 56 -3.94 -10.13 -6.34
N LEU A 57 -4.62 -11.04 -5.64
CA LEU A 57 -4.90 -12.40 -6.10
C LEU A 57 -6.28 -12.56 -6.75
N SER A 58 -7.26 -11.72 -6.38
CA SER A 58 -8.65 -11.85 -6.83
C SER A 58 -9.01 -10.91 -7.98
N GLU A 59 -8.41 -9.71 -8.03
CA GLU A 59 -8.66 -8.75 -9.10
C GLU A 59 -7.84 -9.12 -10.33
N LYS A 60 -8.53 -9.18 -11.48
CA LYS A 60 -7.85 -9.27 -12.77
C LYS A 60 -7.42 -7.87 -13.19
N PRO A 61 -6.24 -7.73 -13.81
CA PRO A 61 -5.78 -6.45 -14.32
C PRO A 61 -6.75 -5.92 -15.38
N ASP A 62 -6.90 -4.59 -15.42
CA ASP A 62 -7.64 -3.91 -16.47
C ASP A 62 -7.04 -4.27 -17.85
N PRO A 63 -7.83 -4.31 -18.94
CA PRO A 63 -7.31 -4.59 -20.27
C PRO A 63 -6.18 -3.64 -20.65
N GLY A 64 -5.00 -4.18 -20.98
CA GLY A 64 -3.82 -3.40 -21.34
C GLY A 64 -2.91 -2.99 -20.16
N VAL A 65 -3.29 -3.30 -18.92
CA VAL A 65 -2.45 -3.08 -17.74
C VAL A 65 -1.68 -4.35 -17.41
N SER A 66 -0.36 -4.22 -17.18
CA SER A 66 0.45 -5.37 -16.75
C SER A 66 0.10 -5.78 -15.32
N MET A 67 0.26 -7.06 -14.97
CA MET A 67 0.08 -7.53 -13.58
C MET A 67 0.93 -6.70 -12.59
N ASN A 68 2.12 -6.28 -13.01
CA ASN A 68 3.04 -5.47 -12.23
C ASN A 68 2.45 -4.11 -11.85
N GLU A 69 1.88 -3.44 -12.84
CA GLU A 69 1.26 -2.14 -12.68
C GLU A 69 -0.07 -2.22 -11.92
N HIS A 70 -0.81 -3.32 -12.12
CA HIS A 70 -2.03 -3.58 -11.38
C HIS A 70 -1.77 -3.72 -9.86
N VAL A 71 -0.78 -4.54 -9.48
CA VAL A 71 -0.39 -4.71 -8.07
C VAL A 71 0.14 -3.40 -7.47
N LEU A 72 0.93 -2.64 -8.23
CA LEU A 72 1.41 -1.33 -7.80
C LEU A 72 0.24 -0.36 -7.53
N LYS A 73 -0.74 -0.33 -8.44
CA LYS A 73 -1.97 0.48 -8.33
C LYS A 73 -2.79 0.08 -7.10
N ILE A 74 -2.92 -1.22 -6.81
CA ILE A 74 -3.58 -1.70 -5.59
C ILE A 74 -2.87 -1.18 -4.35
N VAL A 75 -1.55 -1.37 -4.24
CA VAL A 75 -0.78 -0.91 -3.07
C VAL A 75 -0.90 0.59 -2.89
N TYR A 76 -0.79 1.37 -3.97
CA TYR A 76 -0.95 2.82 -3.93
C TYR A 76 -2.34 3.23 -3.39
N ASN A 77 -3.41 2.63 -3.92
CA ASN A 77 -4.77 2.93 -3.49
C ASN A 77 -5.02 2.57 -2.02
N GLU A 78 -4.47 1.44 -1.57
CA GLU A 78 -4.59 1.00 -0.17
C GLU A 78 -3.82 1.92 0.79
N LEU A 79 -2.65 2.43 0.37
CA LEU A 79 -1.90 3.45 1.12
C LEU A 79 -2.67 4.78 1.20
N ILE A 80 -3.31 5.23 0.11
CA ILE A 80 -4.19 6.41 0.16
C ILE A 80 -5.35 6.17 1.12
N SER A 81 -5.98 4.99 1.04
CA SER A 81 -7.10 4.66 1.91
C SER A 81 -6.71 4.68 3.38
N LEU A 82 -5.47 4.30 3.71
CA LEU A 82 -4.93 4.39 5.08
C LEU A 82 -4.80 5.85 5.56
N MET A 83 -4.43 6.77 4.67
CA MET A 83 -4.32 8.20 4.99
C MET A 83 -5.70 8.87 5.19
N GLY A 84 -6.77 8.22 4.73
CA GLY A 84 -8.13 8.71 4.83
C GLY A 84 -8.51 9.68 3.72
N THR A 85 -9.78 10.10 3.73
CA THR A 85 -10.29 11.10 2.79
C THR A 85 -10.03 12.49 3.40
N GLY A 86 -9.35 13.35 2.64
CA GLY A 86 -9.02 14.71 3.09
C GLY A 86 -10.27 15.42 3.63
N LYS A 87 -10.22 15.85 4.89
CA LYS A 87 -11.34 16.51 5.54
C LYS A 87 -11.37 17.97 5.12
N LYS A 88 -12.52 18.45 4.64
CA LYS A 88 -12.74 19.88 4.38
C LYS A 88 -12.75 20.59 5.74
N ILE A 89 -11.76 21.45 5.98
CA ILE A 89 -11.67 22.21 7.24
C ILE A 89 -12.69 23.34 7.16
N GLU A 90 -13.73 23.27 7.99
CA GLU A 90 -14.67 24.38 8.18
C GLU A 90 -13.99 25.43 9.06
N LEU A 91 -13.62 26.56 8.46
CA LEU A 91 -13.04 27.69 9.17
C LEU A 91 -14.10 28.27 10.10
N ARG A 92 -13.95 28.07 11.41
CA ARG A 92 -14.73 28.78 12.42
C ARG A 92 -14.11 30.17 12.64
N PRO A 93 -14.93 31.19 12.93
CA PRO A 93 -14.39 32.51 13.29
C PRO A 93 -13.49 32.37 14.53
N GLN A 94 -12.21 32.72 14.38
CA GLN A 94 -11.28 32.83 15.51
C GLN A 94 -11.56 34.16 16.21
N LYS A 95 -11.84 34.11 17.51
CA LYS A 95 -11.70 35.29 18.38
C LYS A 95 -10.22 35.46 18.68
N ILE A 96 -9.70 36.63 18.31
CA ILE A 96 -8.39 37.14 18.74
C ILE A 96 -8.47 37.49 20.22
#